data_AF-A0A3M2A244-F1
#
_entry.id   AF-A0A3M2A244-F1
#
_cell.length_a   1.000
_cell.length_b   1.000
_cell.length_c   1.000
_cell.angle_alpha   90.00
_cell.angle_beta   90.00
_cell.angle_gamma   90.00
#
_symmetry.space_group_name_H-M   'P 1'
#
loop_
_entity.id
_entity.type
_entity.pdbx_description
1 polymer ?
#
loop_
_entity_poly.entity_id
_entity_poly.type
_entity_poly.pdbx_seq_one_letter_code
_entity_poly.pdbx_strand_id
1 'polypeptide(L)'
;METTSIKIANVQVLTNAPTELPLEKLYTWVIWQFPQPKSGGLCAAVHPPIANYGWIPAIVHKNKKCIHLFGHLEETFASPEDALAHLNSLEAEKFHIP
;
A
#
# COMPACT_ATOMS: atom_id res chain seq x y z
N MET A 1 -9.70 6.29 20.59
CA MET A 1 -8.38 6.00 20.00
C MET A 1 -8.13 7.09 18.98
N GLU A 2 -7.14 7.94 19.19
CA GLU A 2 -6.82 9.03 18.26
C GLU A 2 -6.28 8.45 16.95
N THR A 3 -6.83 8.91 15.83
CA THR A 3 -6.43 8.43 14.51
C THR A 3 -5.22 9.24 14.06
N THR A 4 -4.02 8.69 14.29
CA THR A 4 -2.78 9.35 13.86
C THR A 4 -2.58 9.15 12.36
N SER A 5 -2.22 10.23 11.66
CA SER A 5 -1.95 10.21 10.22
C SER A 5 -0.69 11.01 9.90
N ILE A 6 0.02 10.57 8.87
CA ILE A 6 1.16 11.27 8.27
C ILE A 6 0.79 11.72 6.86
N LYS A 7 1.51 12.69 6.34
CA LYS A 7 1.35 13.16 4.96
C LYS A 7 2.47 12.60 4.10
N ILE A 8 2.12 11.83 3.08
CA ILE A 8 3.04 11.37 2.02
C ILE A 8 2.66 12.11 0.74
N ALA A 9 3.56 12.97 0.26
CA ALA A 9 3.31 13.88 -0.86
C ALA A 9 2.01 14.70 -0.64
N ASN A 10 0.99 14.46 -1.45
CA ASN A 10 -0.30 15.13 -1.44
C ASN A 10 -1.42 14.34 -0.72
N VAL A 11 -1.08 13.22 -0.07
CA VAL A 11 -2.06 12.28 0.49
C VAL A 11 -1.84 12.09 2.00
N GLN A 12 -2.95 11.98 2.73
CA GLN A 12 -2.96 11.67 4.15
C GLN A 12 -3.09 10.16 4.35
N VAL A 13 -2.17 9.59 5.13
CA VAL A 13 -1.99 8.15 5.32
C VAL A 13 -2.06 7.85 6.81
N LEU A 14 -2.89 6.89 7.19
CA LEU A 14 -3.01 6.39 8.55
C LEU A 14 -1.69 5.73 8.98
N THR A 15 -1.31 5.88 10.25
CA THR A 15 -0.07 5.29 10.78
C THR A 15 -0.27 3.95 11.48
N ASN A 16 -1.50 3.46 11.59
CA ASN A 16 -1.83 2.24 12.33
C ASN A 16 -2.63 1.21 11.52
N ALA A 17 -2.97 1.53 10.27
CA ALA A 17 -3.79 0.68 9.42
C ALA A 17 -3.56 1.01 7.93
N PRO A 18 -3.90 0.10 7.01
CA PRO A 18 -3.98 0.43 5.59
C PRO A 18 -4.93 1.60 5.37
N THR A 19 -4.51 2.56 4.54
CA THR A 19 -5.34 3.71 4.19
C THR A 19 -6.11 3.41 2.92
N GLU A 20 -7.44 3.47 2.97
CA GLU A 20 -8.25 3.44 1.77
C GLU A 20 -8.26 4.81 1.09
N LEU A 21 -7.86 4.83 -0.18
CA LEU A 21 -7.78 6.05 -0.98
C LEU A 21 -8.49 5.85 -2.32
N PRO A 22 -9.23 6.85 -2.82
CA PRO A 22 -9.66 6.88 -4.21
C PRO A 22 -8.44 6.90 -5.15
N LEU A 23 -8.47 6.13 -6.25
CA LEU A 23 -7.35 6.09 -7.22
C LEU A 23 -7.03 7.47 -7.81
N GLU A 24 -8.03 8.34 -7.95
CA GLU A 24 -7.88 9.73 -8.40
C GLU A 24 -6.95 10.57 -7.52
N LYS A 25 -6.77 10.24 -6.23
CA LYS A 25 -5.85 10.96 -5.34
C LYS A 25 -4.38 10.64 -5.64
N LEU A 26 -4.14 9.53 -6.35
CA LEU A 26 -2.82 9.02 -6.74
C LEU A 26 -2.46 9.34 -8.19
N TYR A 27 -3.10 10.33 -8.83
CA TYR A 27 -2.89 10.64 -10.25
C TYR A 27 -1.44 11.00 -10.64
N THR A 28 -0.61 11.42 -9.68
CA THR A 28 0.83 11.69 -9.86
C THR A 28 1.75 10.57 -9.38
N TRP A 29 1.18 9.47 -8.85
CA TRP A 29 1.95 8.37 -8.28
C TRP A 29 2.10 7.26 -9.32
N VAL A 30 3.20 6.50 -9.22
CA VAL A 30 3.34 5.27 -9.99
C VAL A 30 2.61 4.16 -9.24
N ILE A 31 1.76 3.41 -9.94
CA ILE A 31 1.07 2.23 -9.42
C ILE A 31 1.54 1.02 -10.23
N TRP A 32 2.34 0.17 -9.61
CA TRP A 32 2.77 -1.09 -10.18
C TRP A 32 1.83 -2.20 -9.73
N GLN A 33 1.03 -2.75 -10.65
CA GLN A 33 0.08 -3.81 -10.37
C GLN A 33 0.65 -5.18 -10.74
N PHE A 34 0.47 -6.14 -9.84
CA PHE A 34 0.81 -7.54 -10.08
C PHE A 34 -0.46 -8.34 -10.40
N PRO A 35 -0.37 -9.38 -11.26
CA PRO A 35 -1.50 -10.26 -11.56
C PRO A 35 -1.78 -11.27 -10.42
N GLN A 36 -1.65 -10.84 -9.17
CA GLN A 36 -1.86 -11.65 -7.97
C GLN A 36 -3.08 -11.12 -7.21
N PRO A 37 -4.16 -11.88 -7.05
CA PRO A 37 -5.32 -11.46 -6.27
C PRO A 37 -5.04 -11.49 -4.76
N LYS A 38 -5.56 -10.51 -4.02
CA LYS A 38 -5.48 -10.43 -2.55
C LYS A 38 -6.61 -9.59 -1.96
N SER A 39 -7.26 -10.08 -0.92
CA SER A 39 -8.35 -9.41 -0.18
C SER A 39 -9.48 -8.81 -1.05
N GLY A 40 -9.81 -9.44 -2.19
CA GLY A 40 -10.81 -8.92 -3.13
C GLY A 40 -10.32 -7.79 -4.05
N GLY A 41 -9.00 -7.61 -4.16
CA GLY A 41 -8.32 -6.75 -5.12
C GLY A 41 -7.12 -7.44 -5.75
N LEU A 42 -6.24 -6.67 -6.39
CA LEU A 42 -4.96 -7.14 -6.93
C LEU A 42 -3.81 -6.53 -6.13
N CYS A 43 -2.79 -7.32 -5.83
CA CYS A 43 -1.57 -6.83 -5.23
C CYS A 43 -0.94 -5.74 -6.10
N ALA A 44 -0.38 -4.74 -5.43
CA ALA A 44 0.30 -3.63 -6.06
C ALA A 44 1.42 -3.11 -5.16
N ALA A 45 2.30 -2.33 -5.75
CA ALA A 45 3.20 -1.43 -5.07
C ALA A 45 3.00 -0.04 -5.64
N VAL A 46 3.09 0.99 -4.80
CA VAL A 46 2.98 2.38 -5.25
C VAL A 46 4.20 3.17 -4.87
N HIS A 47 4.51 4.17 -5.67
CA HIS A 47 5.63 5.07 -5.45
C HIS A 47 5.14 6.52 -5.55
N PRO A 48 5.29 7.35 -4.50
CA PRO A 48 4.93 8.75 -4.55
C PRO A 48 5.88 9.55 -5.45
N PRO A 49 5.48 10.74 -5.93
CA PRO A 49 6.35 11.62 -6.71
C PRO A 49 7.37 12.35 -5.81
N ILE A 50 8.09 11.61 -4.97
CA ILE A 50 9.12 12.11 -4.06
C ILE A 50 10.44 11.44 -4.47
N ALA A 51 11.46 12.24 -4.72
CA ALA A 51 12.79 11.72 -5.07
C ALA A 51 13.38 10.91 -3.92
N ASN A 52 13.99 9.76 -4.24
CA ASN A 52 14.60 8.83 -3.27
C ASN A 52 13.64 8.29 -2.20
N TYR A 53 12.34 8.32 -2.47
CA TYR A 53 11.36 7.63 -1.64
C TYR A 53 11.28 6.16 -2.04
N GLY A 54 10.89 5.26 -1.14
CA GLY A 54 10.73 3.85 -1.47
C GLY A 54 9.32 3.50 -1.98
N TRP A 55 9.15 2.25 -2.37
CA TRP A 55 7.87 1.67 -2.74
C TRP A 55 7.05 1.35 -1.49
N ILE A 56 5.74 1.54 -1.58
CA ILE A 56 4.79 1.23 -0.52
C ILE A 56 3.90 0.08 -1.01
N PRO A 57 3.68 -0.99 -0.21
CA PRO A 57 2.78 -2.06 -0.58
C PRO A 57 1.32 -1.59 -0.67
N ALA A 58 0.56 -2.18 -1.58
CA ALA A 58 -0.83 -1.79 -1.80
C ALA A 58 -1.71 -2.92 -2.33
N ILE A 59 -3.03 -2.74 -2.22
CA ILE A 59 -4.03 -3.57 -2.88
C ILE A 59 -4.94 -2.66 -3.70
N VAL A 60 -5.02 -2.89 -5.01
CA VAL A 60 -5.87 -2.12 -5.92
C VAL A 60 -7.22 -2.84 -6.12
N HIS A 61 -8.31 -2.15 -5.82
CA HIS A 61 -9.68 -2.63 -6.05
C HIS A 61 -10.29 -1.93 -7.25
N LYS A 62 -10.07 -2.50 -8.45
CA LYS A 62 -10.57 -1.92 -9.73
C LYS A 62 -12.07 -1.61 -9.70
N ASN A 63 -12.88 -2.53 -9.22
CA ASN A 63 -14.34 -2.38 -9.19
C ASN A 63 -14.81 -1.26 -8.25
N LYS A 64 -14.08 -1.01 -7.17
CA LYS A 64 -14.37 0.04 -6.18
C LYS A 64 -13.67 1.36 -6.49
N LYS A 65 -12.80 1.38 -7.51
CA LYS A 65 -11.94 2.52 -7.89
C LYS A 65 -11.11 3.07 -6.72
N CYS A 66 -10.72 2.20 -5.79
CA CYS A 66 -9.92 2.54 -4.63
C CYS A 66 -8.67 1.67 -4.52
N ILE A 67 -7.77 2.08 -3.64
CA ILE A 67 -6.55 1.37 -3.28
C ILE A 67 -6.41 1.37 -1.76
N HIS A 68 -5.98 0.25 -1.20
CA HIS A 68 -5.53 0.15 0.18
C HIS A 68 -4.02 0.31 0.21
N LEU A 69 -3.55 1.41 0.78
CA LEU A 69 -2.15 1.76 0.89
C LEU A 69 -1.59 1.36 2.25
N PHE A 70 -0.55 0.53 2.27
CA PHE A 70 0.10 0.07 3.49
C PHE A 70 1.23 1.03 3.91
N GLY A 71 0.98 2.34 3.86
CA GLY A 71 1.97 3.36 4.23
C GLY A 71 2.12 3.58 5.75
N HIS A 72 1.43 2.78 6.56
CA HIS A 72 1.63 2.71 8.01
C HIS A 72 2.84 1.84 8.39
N LEU A 73 3.39 1.09 7.43
CA LEU A 73 4.59 0.29 7.66
C LEU A 73 5.77 1.23 7.93
N GLU A 74 6.60 0.89 8.92
CA GLU A 74 7.74 1.72 9.34
C GLU A 74 8.78 1.89 8.23
N GLU A 75 8.80 0.97 7.26
CA GLU A 75 9.77 0.93 6.17
C GLU A 75 9.11 1.03 4.79
N THR A 76 9.83 1.69 3.88
CA THR A 76 9.55 1.69 2.44
C THR A 76 10.54 0.78 1.74
N PHE A 77 10.17 0.23 0.58
CA PHE A 77 10.95 -0.81 -0.09
C PHE A 77 11.76 -0.27 -1.28
N ALA A 78 12.89 -0.91 -1.60
CA ALA A 78 13.76 -0.47 -2.70
C ALA A 78 13.14 -0.74 -4.08
N SER A 79 12.29 -1.75 -4.19
CA SER A 79 11.64 -2.19 -5.44
C SER A 79 10.15 -2.49 -5.23
N PRO A 80 9.34 -2.49 -6.31
CA PRO A 80 7.95 -2.91 -6.21
C PRO A 80 7.82 -4.41 -5.85
N GLU A 81 8.78 -5.25 -6.22
CA GLU A 81 8.83 -6.66 -5.87
C GLU A 81 9.07 -6.88 -4.37
N ASP A 82 9.95 -6.10 -3.75
CA ASP A 82 10.20 -6.17 -2.30
C ASP A 82 8.94 -5.77 -1.51
N ALA A 83 8.25 -4.73 -1.97
CA ALA A 83 6.96 -4.32 -1.39
C ALA A 83 5.91 -5.43 -1.51
N LEU A 84 5.86 -6.12 -2.65
CA LEU A 84 4.98 -7.27 -2.85
C LEU A 84 5.35 -8.45 -1.92
N ALA A 85 6.64 -8.75 -1.78
CA ALA A 85 7.12 -9.83 -0.92
C ALA A 85 6.69 -9.58 0.53
N HIS A 86 6.82 -8.34 1.02
CA HIS A 86 6.36 -7.96 2.34
C HIS A 86 4.83 -8.02 2.49
N LEU A 87 4.07 -7.58 1.47
CA LEU A 87 2.61 -7.71 1.48
C LEU A 87 2.16 -9.18 1.60
N ASN A 88 2.93 -10.09 1.01
CA ASN A 88 2.68 -11.52 1.10
C ASN A 88 3.04 -12.08 2.49
N SER A 89 4.10 -11.58 3.16
CA SER A 89 4.47 -12.02 4.51
C SER A 89 3.50 -11.56 5.60
N LEU A 90 2.93 -10.35 5.49
CA LEU A 90 1.96 -9.80 6.46
C LEU A 90 0.72 -10.69 6.69
N GLU A 91 0.38 -11.56 5.73
CA GLU A 91 -0.70 -12.53 5.90
C GLU A 91 -0.21 -13.89 6.40
N ALA A 92 1.02 -14.30 6.07
CA ALA A 92 1.60 -15.52 6.64
C ALA A 92 1.62 -15.47 8.18
N GLU A 93 1.83 -14.27 8.75
CA GLU A 93 1.77 -14.05 10.20
C GLU A 93 0.34 -14.11 10.77
N LYS A 94 -0.70 -13.82 9.97
CA LYS A 94 -2.10 -13.96 10.42
C LYS A 94 -2.63 -15.40 10.43
N PHE A 95 -1.90 -16.34 9.84
CA PHE A 95 -2.28 -17.75 9.77
C PHE A 95 -1.39 -18.69 10.62
N HIS A 96 -0.52 -18.16 11.47
CA HIS A 96 0.10 -18.95 12.55
C HIS A 96 -0.89 -19.08 13.72
N ILE A 97 -1.78 -20.05 13.64
CA ILE A 97 -2.51 -20.58 14.80
C ILE A 97 -1.75 -21.86 15.21
N PRO A 98 -1.25 -21.98 16.47
CA PRO A 98 -0.72 -23.25 16.97
C PRO A 98 -1.78 -24.35 17.00
#